data_AF-A0A1X1Y0H9-F1
#
_entry.id   AF-A0A1X1Y0H9-F1
#
_cell.length_a   1.000
_cell.length_b   1.000
_cell.length_c   1.000
_cell.angle_alpha   90.00
_cell.angle_beta   90.00
_cell.angle_gamma   90.00
#
_symmetry.space_group_name_H-M   'P 1'
#
loop_
_entity.id
_entity.type
_entity.pdbx_description
1 polymer ?
#
loop_
_entity_poly.entity_id
_entity_poly.type
_entity_poly.pdbx_seq_one_letter_code
_entity_poly.pdbx_strand_id
1 'polypeptide(L)'
;MTAQTAKAQASGTFTLGDMTVNRLGFGAMRLTGKGVWGPPADRAEAVRVLRRAVELGVNFIDTADSYGPYISEEIIREALHPYDGLVIATKAGLLRTGPDVWIPLGNPSYLRQECEMSLRRLGVDTIDLFQLHRVDPNYPLADQVGELVKLKDEGKIRHIGLSEVDVDQLTAAQQITPIVSVQNMYNLTARAAEPLLDFCTKQDIGFIPWFPLAAGPLAAPDGPLQRMAGEHDATPSQMALAWLLKRSPVMLPIPGTSSVAHLEENVGAAEITLSDDEVELLAAIGEQNAS
;
A
#
# COMPACT_ATOMS: atom_id res chain seq x y z
N MET A 1 -31.64 6.14 8.42
CA MET A 1 -30.21 5.96 8.16
C MET A 1 -29.96 4.46 8.09
N THR A 2 -30.07 3.88 6.90
CA THR A 2 -29.67 2.50 6.65
C THR A 2 -28.16 2.44 6.82
N ALA A 3 -27.67 1.61 7.74
CA ALA A 3 -26.25 1.31 7.85
C ALA A 3 -25.81 0.76 6.49
N GLN A 4 -25.14 1.60 5.71
CA GLN A 4 -24.48 1.17 4.49
C GLN A 4 -23.42 0.18 4.97
N THR A 5 -23.57 -1.09 4.60
CA THR A 5 -22.61 -2.14 4.93
C THR A 5 -21.22 -1.61 4.58
N ALA A 6 -20.32 -1.59 5.57
CA ALA A 6 -18.98 -1.11 5.33
C ALA A 6 -18.34 -2.03 4.26
N LYS A 7 -17.88 -1.40 3.17
CA LYS A 7 -17.61 -2.07 1.89
C LYS A 7 -16.28 -2.82 1.90
N ALA A 8 -15.26 -2.26 2.55
CA ALA A 8 -13.94 -2.85 2.59
C ALA A 8 -13.91 -4.22 3.28
N GLN A 9 -14.82 -4.50 4.21
CA GLN A 9 -14.94 -5.80 4.88
C GLN A 9 -15.22 -6.95 3.89
N ALA A 10 -15.88 -6.67 2.77
CA ALA A 10 -16.15 -7.68 1.74
C ALA A 10 -14.86 -8.23 1.09
N SER A 11 -13.75 -7.49 1.17
CA SER A 11 -12.43 -7.95 0.70
C SER A 11 -11.83 -9.07 1.56
N GLY A 12 -12.46 -9.40 2.69
CA GLY A 12 -11.91 -10.28 3.71
C GLY A 12 -10.85 -9.59 4.57
N THR A 13 -10.28 -10.34 5.49
CA THR A 13 -9.27 -9.83 6.44
C THR A 13 -7.94 -10.56 6.30
N PHE A 14 -6.87 -9.91 6.72
CA PHE A 14 -5.53 -10.47 6.86
C PHE A 14 -4.95 -10.08 8.21
N THR A 15 -4.13 -10.96 8.80
CA THR A 15 -3.43 -10.65 10.05
C THR A 15 -2.01 -10.19 9.73
N LEU A 16 -1.80 -8.89 9.75
CA LEU A 16 -0.52 -8.24 9.53
C LEU A 16 0.28 -8.23 10.84
N GLY A 17 1.14 -9.24 11.01
CA GLY A 17 1.83 -9.47 12.29
C GLY A 17 0.84 -9.93 13.35
N ASP A 18 0.40 -9.02 14.21
CA ASP A 18 -0.64 -9.25 15.21
C ASP A 18 -1.86 -8.31 15.06
N MET A 19 -1.95 -7.63 13.91
CA MET A 19 -2.97 -6.62 13.63
C MET A 19 -3.90 -7.12 12.52
N THR A 20 -5.20 -7.15 12.78
CA THR A 20 -6.18 -7.57 11.75
C THR A 20 -6.60 -6.37 10.90
N VAL A 21 -6.38 -6.47 9.59
CA VAL A 21 -6.78 -5.46 8.60
C VAL A 21 -7.78 -6.04 7.61
N ASN A 22 -8.69 -5.20 7.12
CA ASN A 22 -9.42 -5.47 5.89
C ASN A 22 -8.42 -5.42 4.72
N ARG A 23 -8.53 -6.35 3.78
CA ARG A 23 -7.51 -6.54 2.74
C ARG A 23 -7.42 -5.36 1.78
N LEU A 24 -8.52 -4.67 1.52
CA LEU A 24 -8.52 -3.43 0.76
C LEU A 24 -8.18 -2.23 1.66
N GLY A 25 -6.93 -1.78 1.57
CA GLY A 25 -6.40 -0.61 2.28
C GLY A 25 -6.50 0.69 1.48
N PHE A 26 -5.83 1.75 1.97
CA PHE A 26 -5.74 3.04 1.29
C PHE A 26 -4.30 3.56 1.22
N GLY A 27 -3.86 3.93 0.02
CA GLY A 27 -2.54 4.52 -0.22
C GLY A 27 -2.58 6.04 -0.28
N ALA A 28 -1.95 6.72 0.67
CA ALA A 28 -2.05 8.16 0.86
C ALA A 28 -1.11 9.01 -0.05
N MET A 29 -0.36 8.38 -0.96
CA MET A 29 0.55 9.08 -1.86
C MET A 29 -0.14 10.18 -2.70
N ARG A 30 -1.40 9.95 -3.11
CA ARG A 30 -2.19 10.89 -3.92
C ARG A 30 -2.76 12.07 -3.14
N LEU A 31 -2.56 12.12 -1.83
CA LEU A 31 -2.96 13.24 -0.98
C LEU A 31 -1.89 14.35 -0.93
N THR A 32 -1.10 14.48 -2.00
CA THR A 32 0.06 15.36 -2.10
C THR A 32 0.02 16.17 -3.40
N GLY A 33 0.93 17.13 -3.54
CA GLY A 33 1.03 17.96 -4.74
C GLY A 33 1.59 17.24 -5.97
N LYS A 34 1.63 17.97 -7.09
CA LYS A 34 2.19 17.47 -8.36
C LYS A 34 3.62 16.97 -8.18
N GLY A 35 3.92 15.79 -8.74
CA GLY A 35 5.21 15.12 -8.59
C GLY A 35 5.43 14.48 -7.22
N VAL A 36 4.33 14.25 -6.48
CA VAL A 36 4.32 13.77 -5.09
C VAL A 36 5.15 14.70 -4.20
N TRP A 37 4.95 16.01 -4.38
CA TRP A 37 5.77 17.04 -3.76
C TRP A 37 4.90 18.19 -3.25
N GLY A 38 5.12 18.57 -2.01
CA GLY A 38 4.39 19.62 -1.34
C GLY A 38 2.92 19.27 -1.04
N PRO A 39 2.15 20.26 -0.57
CA PRO A 39 0.75 20.10 -0.19
C PRO A 39 -0.15 19.79 -1.40
N PRO A 40 -1.27 19.06 -1.20
CA PRO A 40 -2.30 18.93 -2.24
C PRO A 40 -2.95 20.28 -2.54
N ALA A 41 -3.55 20.42 -3.72
CA ALA A 41 -4.27 21.63 -4.10
C ALA A 41 -5.47 21.93 -3.20
N ASP A 42 -6.13 20.87 -2.71
CA ASP A 42 -7.24 20.95 -1.75
C ASP A 42 -6.96 20.02 -0.56
N ARG A 43 -6.46 20.59 0.53
CA ARG A 43 -6.20 19.86 1.78
C ARG A 43 -7.48 19.41 2.46
N ALA A 44 -8.55 20.19 2.36
CA ALA A 44 -9.83 19.83 2.97
C ALA A 44 -10.43 18.61 2.27
N GLU A 45 -10.29 18.49 0.95
CA GLU A 45 -10.67 17.28 0.22
C GLU A 45 -9.81 16.08 0.63
N ALA A 46 -8.50 16.24 0.78
CA ALA A 46 -7.63 15.16 1.25
C ALA A 46 -8.06 14.61 2.62
N VAL A 47 -8.46 15.50 3.54
CA VAL A 47 -9.02 15.12 4.85
C VAL A 47 -10.36 14.39 4.69
N ARG A 48 -11.24 14.86 3.81
CA ARG A 48 -12.53 14.19 3.53
C ARG A 48 -12.33 12.79 2.96
N VAL A 49 -11.38 12.60 2.05
CA VAL A 49 -11.03 11.30 1.48
C VAL A 49 -10.63 10.32 2.58
N LEU A 50 -9.72 10.70 3.49
CA LEU A 50 -9.29 9.81 4.58
C LEU A 50 -10.42 9.42 5.52
N ARG A 51 -11.23 10.40 5.95
CA ARG A 51 -12.40 10.12 6.82
C ARG A 51 -13.38 9.20 6.13
N ARG A 52 -13.65 9.45 4.85
CA ARG A 52 -14.53 8.61 4.05
C ARG A 52 -13.97 7.20 3.88
N ALA A 53 -12.66 7.02 3.78
CA ALA A 53 -12.05 5.69 3.67
C ALA A 53 -12.37 4.85 4.92
N VAL A 54 -12.23 5.45 6.11
CA VAL A 54 -12.58 4.81 7.39
C VAL A 54 -14.07 4.53 7.49
N GLU A 55 -14.94 5.46 7.08
CA GLU A 55 -16.39 5.22 7.02
C GLU A 55 -16.77 4.05 6.11
N LEU A 56 -16.02 3.83 5.03
CA LEU A 56 -16.20 2.71 4.10
C LEU A 56 -15.59 1.39 4.62
N GLY A 57 -15.03 1.39 5.83
CA GLY A 57 -14.45 0.23 6.49
C GLY A 57 -12.96 0.02 6.25
N VAL A 58 -12.27 0.93 5.55
CA VAL A 58 -10.81 0.82 5.41
C VAL A 58 -10.15 1.05 6.77
N ASN A 59 -9.37 0.09 7.24
CA ASN A 59 -8.63 0.19 8.50
C ASN A 59 -7.11 0.05 8.34
N PHE A 60 -6.62 -0.01 7.11
CA PHE A 60 -5.19 -0.04 6.79
C PHE A 60 -4.82 1.16 5.93
N ILE A 61 -4.05 2.10 6.50
CA ILE A 61 -3.62 3.33 5.84
C ILE A 61 -2.11 3.29 5.61
N ASP A 62 -1.71 3.33 4.35
CA ASP A 62 -0.30 3.35 3.94
C ASP A 62 0.14 4.75 3.52
N THR A 63 1.25 5.21 4.09
CA THR A 63 1.90 6.48 3.77
C THR A 63 3.42 6.32 3.75
N ALA A 64 4.18 7.41 3.62
CA ALA A 64 5.63 7.44 3.74
C ALA A 64 6.11 8.86 4.11
N ASP A 65 7.26 8.95 4.76
CA ASP A 65 7.98 10.21 5.02
C ASP A 65 8.18 11.06 3.74
N SER A 66 8.42 10.39 2.63
CA SER A 66 8.75 10.96 1.32
C SER A 66 7.55 11.51 0.55
N TYR A 67 6.31 11.28 1.02
CA TYR A 67 5.10 11.73 0.35
C TYR A 67 4.79 13.20 0.64
N GLY A 68 4.90 14.03 -0.40
CA GLY A 68 4.72 15.46 -0.28
C GLY A 68 5.93 16.19 0.32
N PRO A 69 7.07 15.51 0.46
CA PRO A 69 7.62 15.05 1.75
C PRO A 69 6.88 15.54 3.00
N TYR A 70 6.67 14.65 3.96
CA TYR A 70 6.16 14.92 5.31
C TYR A 70 4.67 15.31 5.39
N ILE A 71 4.11 15.86 4.31
CA ILE A 71 2.73 16.33 4.21
C ILE A 71 1.71 15.21 4.43
N SER A 72 1.92 14.03 3.84
CA SER A 72 0.92 12.96 3.88
C SER A 72 0.64 12.49 5.31
N GLU A 73 1.68 12.35 6.13
CA GLU A 73 1.58 11.97 7.55
C GLU A 73 0.83 13.04 8.37
N GLU A 74 1.09 14.33 8.10
CA GLU A 74 0.38 15.44 8.76
C GLU A 74 -1.11 15.45 8.43
N ILE A 75 -1.47 15.20 7.17
CA ILE A 75 -2.88 15.13 6.74
C ILE A 75 -3.57 13.91 7.37
N ILE A 76 -2.88 12.78 7.47
CA ILE A 76 -3.39 11.57 8.15
C ILE A 76 -3.67 11.86 9.62
N ARG A 77 -2.76 12.52 10.32
CA ARG A 77 -2.99 12.94 11.71
C ARG A 77 -4.18 13.88 11.83
N GLU A 78 -4.25 14.92 11.01
CA GLU A 78 -5.37 15.88 11.03
C GLU A 78 -6.72 15.20 10.81
N ALA A 79 -6.77 14.22 9.90
CA ALA A 79 -8.01 13.56 9.54
C ALA A 79 -8.46 12.50 10.55
N LEU A 80 -7.52 11.71 11.07
CA LEU A 80 -7.80 10.40 11.68
C LEU A 80 -7.28 10.24 13.11
N HIS A 81 -6.55 11.20 13.69
CA HIS A 81 -6.08 11.07 15.09
C HIS A 81 -7.20 11.42 16.10
N PRO A 82 -7.39 10.64 17.18
CA PRO A 82 -6.69 9.38 17.53
C PRO A 82 -7.09 8.23 16.61
N TYR A 83 -6.14 7.35 16.30
CA TYR A 83 -6.25 6.28 15.29
C TYR A 83 -7.02 5.04 15.77
N ASP A 84 -8.24 5.23 16.29
CA ASP A 84 -9.02 4.15 16.90
C ASP A 84 -9.38 3.05 15.88
N GLY A 85 -8.81 1.85 16.08
CA GLY A 85 -9.07 0.68 15.22
C GLY A 85 -8.41 0.74 13.84
N LEU A 86 -7.43 1.62 13.65
CA LEU A 86 -6.66 1.76 12.42
C LEU A 86 -5.25 1.19 12.58
N VAL A 87 -4.71 0.68 11.49
CA VAL A 87 -3.30 0.32 11.33
C VAL A 87 -2.66 1.36 10.41
N ILE A 88 -1.68 2.10 10.93
CA ILE A 88 -0.94 3.11 10.17
C ILE A 88 0.43 2.57 9.76
N ALA A 89 0.62 2.37 8.46
CA ALA A 89 1.91 2.03 7.89
C ALA A 89 2.61 3.26 7.33
N THR A 90 3.88 3.47 7.70
CA THR A 90 4.75 4.46 7.05
C THR A 90 6.08 3.86 6.67
N LYS A 91 6.95 4.65 6.03
CA LYS A 91 8.22 4.21 5.45
C LYS A 91 9.28 5.27 5.60
N ALA A 92 10.53 4.83 5.56
CA ALA A 92 11.71 5.67 5.37
C ALA A 92 12.73 4.99 4.45
N GLY A 93 13.65 5.78 3.89
CA GLY A 93 14.71 5.29 3.00
C GLY A 93 14.69 5.89 1.60
N LEU A 94 13.90 6.95 1.38
CA LEU A 94 13.91 7.74 0.15
C LEU A 94 14.14 9.22 0.47
N LEU A 95 15.32 9.72 0.10
CA LEU A 95 15.59 11.14 0.10
C LEU A 95 14.86 11.83 -1.08
N ARG A 96 14.22 12.96 -0.76
CA ARG A 96 13.41 13.74 -1.70
C ARG A 96 14.04 15.11 -1.89
N THR A 97 14.68 15.34 -3.04
CA THR A 97 15.39 16.59 -3.37
C THR A 97 14.64 17.48 -4.37
N GLY A 98 13.51 17.01 -4.89
CA GLY A 98 12.59 17.76 -5.73
C GLY A 98 11.39 16.93 -6.18
N PRO A 99 10.42 17.55 -6.90
CA PRO A 99 9.30 16.84 -7.50
C PRO A 99 9.79 15.68 -8.37
N ASP A 100 9.16 14.51 -8.21
CA ASP A 100 9.51 13.28 -8.93
C ASP A 100 10.95 12.77 -8.77
N VAL A 101 11.75 13.34 -7.85
CA VAL A 101 13.13 12.89 -7.58
C VAL A 101 13.15 11.99 -6.34
N TRP A 102 13.39 10.70 -6.55
CA TRP A 102 13.39 9.66 -5.51
C TRP A 102 14.78 9.04 -5.42
N ILE A 103 15.52 9.34 -4.36
CA ILE A 103 16.89 8.84 -4.17
C ILE A 103 16.90 7.86 -3.00
N PRO A 104 17.21 6.57 -3.21
CA PRO A 104 17.42 5.63 -2.11
C PRO A 104 18.49 6.15 -1.15
N LEU A 105 18.18 6.12 0.15
CA LEU A 105 19.11 6.46 1.21
C LEU A 105 18.92 5.50 2.39
N GLY A 106 19.65 4.40 2.35
CA GLY A 106 19.62 3.34 3.38
C GLY A 106 20.61 3.58 4.52
N ASN A 107 20.98 4.84 4.77
CA ASN A 107 21.86 5.15 5.89
C ASN A 107 21.11 4.89 7.21
N PRO A 108 21.62 4.04 8.13
CA PRO A 108 20.94 3.76 9.40
C PRO A 108 20.57 5.03 10.21
N SER A 109 21.44 6.03 10.25
CA SER A 109 21.15 7.29 10.97
C SER A 109 19.99 8.06 10.33
N TYR A 110 19.87 8.01 9.00
CA TYR A 110 18.75 8.62 8.28
C TYR A 110 17.44 7.86 8.53
N LEU A 111 17.46 6.52 8.45
CA LEU A 111 16.29 5.69 8.74
C LEU A 111 15.74 5.95 10.14
N ARG A 112 16.63 6.04 11.14
CA ARG A 112 16.26 6.43 12.51
C ARG A 112 15.68 7.83 12.57
N GLN A 113 16.36 8.81 11.98
CA GLN A 113 15.88 10.19 11.98
C GLN A 113 14.46 10.29 11.42
N GLU A 114 14.18 9.65 10.28
CA GLU A 114 12.86 9.71 9.68
C GLU A 114 11.80 8.94 10.48
N CYS A 115 12.14 7.82 11.12
CA CYS A 115 11.24 7.17 12.08
C CYS A 115 10.83 8.14 13.22
N GLU A 116 11.80 8.81 13.84
CA GLU A 116 11.55 9.78 14.92
C GLU A 116 10.69 10.95 14.45
N MET A 117 10.88 11.40 13.21
CA MET A 117 10.08 12.50 12.67
C MET A 117 8.67 12.02 12.29
N SER A 118 8.51 10.82 11.75
CA SER A 118 7.21 10.21 11.46
C SER A 118 6.39 10.02 12.74
N LEU A 119 7.00 9.55 13.84
CA LEU A 119 6.36 9.49 15.16
C LEU A 119 5.75 10.85 15.55
N ARG A 120 6.52 11.94 15.40
CA ARG A 120 6.07 13.30 15.72
C ARG A 120 4.97 13.79 14.79
N ARG A 121 5.09 13.55 13.47
CA ARG A 121 4.12 13.99 12.46
C ARG A 121 2.80 13.27 12.60
N LEU A 122 2.82 11.96 12.83
CA LEU A 122 1.64 11.13 13.12
C LEU A 122 1.10 11.36 14.54
N GLY A 123 1.94 11.82 15.47
CA GLY A 123 1.53 12.09 16.85
C GLY A 123 1.36 10.83 17.68
N VAL A 124 2.23 9.84 17.49
CA VAL A 124 2.20 8.55 18.19
C VAL A 124 3.56 8.24 18.80
N ASP A 125 3.55 7.42 19.85
CA ASP A 125 4.77 6.90 20.48
C ASP A 125 5.29 5.61 19.82
N THR A 126 4.41 4.90 19.09
CA THR A 126 4.73 3.67 18.36
C THR A 126 4.02 3.69 16.99
N ILE A 127 4.75 3.43 15.92
CA ILE A 127 4.21 3.20 14.56
C ILE A 127 3.83 1.73 14.40
N ASP A 128 2.66 1.43 13.86
CA ASP A 128 2.17 0.05 13.70
C ASP A 128 3.02 -0.79 12.72
N LEU A 129 3.25 -0.26 11.52
CA LEU A 129 4.11 -0.87 10.51
C LEU A 129 5.08 0.17 9.96
N PHE A 130 6.38 -0.09 10.11
CA PHE A 130 7.43 0.74 9.52
C PHE A 130 8.19 -0.06 8.47
N GLN A 131 8.22 0.47 7.25
CA GLN A 131 8.79 -0.23 6.10
C GLN A 131 10.10 0.41 5.66
N LEU A 132 11.10 -0.41 5.34
CA LEU A 132 12.26 0.06 4.57
C LEU A 132 11.79 0.34 3.14
N HIS A 133 11.73 1.62 2.76
CA HIS A 133 11.09 2.06 1.52
C HIS A 133 11.88 1.59 0.28
N ARG A 134 13.21 1.57 0.35
CA ARG A 134 14.08 0.98 -0.67
C ARG A 134 15.31 0.42 0.01
N VAL A 135 15.78 -0.75 -0.43
CA VAL A 135 17.12 -1.23 -0.09
C VAL A 135 18.12 -0.39 -0.88
N ASP A 136 18.96 0.35 -0.17
CA ASP A 136 20.06 1.10 -0.78
C ASP A 136 21.29 0.19 -0.95
N PRO A 137 21.79 -0.03 -2.17
CA PRO A 137 22.95 -0.90 -2.41
C PRO A 137 24.26 -0.33 -1.82
N ASN A 138 24.31 0.94 -1.43
CA ASN A 138 25.49 1.55 -0.82
C ASN A 138 25.65 1.20 0.67
N TYR A 139 24.64 0.60 1.30
CA TYR A 139 24.67 0.17 2.69
C TYR A 139 24.35 -1.33 2.78
N PRO A 140 25.02 -2.10 3.65
CA PRO A 140 24.64 -3.49 3.86
C PRO A 140 23.17 -3.62 4.27
N LEU A 141 22.45 -4.58 3.69
CA LEU A 141 21.05 -4.86 4.06
C LEU A 141 20.92 -5.12 5.57
N ALA A 142 21.90 -5.81 6.15
CA ALA A 142 21.92 -6.11 7.57
C ALA A 142 21.98 -4.87 8.46
N ASP A 143 22.67 -3.82 8.03
CA ASP A 143 22.75 -2.56 8.78
C ASP A 143 21.45 -1.76 8.66
N GLN A 144 20.83 -1.77 7.47
CA GLN A 144 19.53 -1.13 7.21
C GLN A 144 18.41 -1.78 8.04
N VAL A 145 18.25 -3.09 7.92
CA VAL A 145 17.24 -3.86 8.67
C VAL A 145 17.56 -3.87 10.16
N GLY A 146 18.84 -3.99 10.52
CA GLY A 146 19.29 -3.97 11.91
C GLY A 146 18.94 -2.66 12.63
N GLU A 147 18.90 -1.54 11.91
CA GLU A 147 18.45 -0.28 12.51
C GLU A 147 16.94 -0.26 12.80
N LEU A 148 16.14 -0.84 11.91
CA LEU A 148 14.70 -1.03 12.15
C LEU A 148 14.47 -1.98 13.35
N VAL A 149 15.30 -3.01 13.53
CA VAL A 149 15.25 -3.87 14.73
C VAL A 149 15.48 -3.06 16.00
N LYS A 150 16.49 -2.19 16.04
CA LYS A 150 16.72 -1.32 17.23
C LYS A 150 15.51 -0.43 17.52
N LEU A 151 14.91 0.19 16.49
CA LEU A 151 13.70 0.98 16.65
C LEU A 151 12.53 0.15 17.22
N LYS A 152 12.42 -1.11 16.80
CA LYS A 152 11.42 -2.05 17.33
C LYS A 152 11.69 -2.41 18.79
N ASP A 153 12.94 -2.71 19.14
CA ASP A 153 13.36 -3.03 20.51
C ASP A 153 13.14 -1.85 21.47
N GLU A 154 13.26 -0.63 20.96
CA GLU A 154 12.95 0.62 21.68
C GLU A 154 11.44 0.92 21.78
N GLY A 155 10.58 0.10 21.15
CA GLY A 155 9.13 0.29 21.14
C GLY A 155 8.63 1.40 20.21
N LYS A 156 9.49 1.94 19.34
CA LYS A 156 9.15 3.03 18.40
C LYS A 156 8.35 2.53 17.19
N ILE A 157 8.56 1.28 16.81
CA ILE A 157 7.82 0.61 15.75
C ILE A 157 7.35 -0.75 16.25
N ARG A 158 6.17 -1.19 15.84
CA ARG A 158 5.60 -2.49 16.25
C ARG A 158 6.04 -3.60 15.29
N HIS A 159 5.90 -3.38 13.99
CA HIS A 159 6.28 -4.33 12.95
C HIS A 159 7.15 -3.74 11.84
N ILE A 160 7.88 -4.62 11.17
CA ILE A 160 8.82 -4.29 10.10
C ILE A 160 8.31 -4.86 8.78
N GLY A 161 8.31 -4.03 7.74
CA GLY A 161 8.09 -4.45 6.36
C GLY A 161 9.22 -3.98 5.42
N LEU A 162 9.21 -4.46 4.19
CA LEU A 162 10.19 -4.09 3.16
C LEU A 162 9.46 -3.63 1.89
N SER A 163 10.12 -2.83 1.05
CA SER A 163 9.54 -2.41 -0.24
C SER A 163 10.56 -2.47 -1.36
N GLU A 164 10.10 -2.90 -2.54
CA GLU A 164 10.93 -3.20 -3.73
C GLU A 164 12.10 -4.11 -3.42
N VAL A 165 11.77 -5.29 -2.88
CA VAL A 165 12.74 -6.36 -2.65
C VAL A 165 12.46 -7.57 -3.53
N ASP A 166 13.45 -8.43 -3.72
CA ASP A 166 13.25 -9.76 -4.29
C ASP A 166 13.19 -10.85 -3.19
N VAL A 167 13.07 -12.12 -3.60
CA VAL A 167 13.02 -13.26 -2.66
C VAL A 167 14.31 -13.42 -1.88
N ASP A 168 15.47 -13.14 -2.48
CA ASP A 168 16.77 -13.30 -1.85
C ASP A 168 16.97 -12.24 -0.75
N GLN A 169 16.61 -10.99 -1.03
CA GLN A 169 16.62 -9.89 -0.07
C GLN A 169 15.62 -10.11 1.07
N LEU A 170 14.40 -10.56 0.78
CA LEU A 170 13.43 -10.92 1.82
C LEU A 170 13.97 -12.04 2.71
N THR A 171 14.50 -13.11 2.11
CA THR A 171 15.08 -14.25 2.84
C THR A 171 16.25 -13.81 3.72
N ALA A 172 17.12 -12.94 3.21
CA ALA A 172 18.24 -12.39 3.95
C ALA A 172 17.79 -11.52 5.14
N ALA A 173 16.78 -10.66 4.94
CA ALA A 173 16.20 -9.86 6.01
C ALA A 173 15.54 -10.72 7.10
N GLN A 174 14.88 -11.83 6.70
CA GLN A 174 14.28 -12.78 7.64
C GLN A 174 15.30 -13.52 8.52
N GLN A 175 16.57 -13.59 8.12
CA GLN A 175 17.63 -14.10 9.01
C GLN A 175 17.94 -13.15 10.18
N ILE A 176 17.48 -11.90 10.11
CA ILE A 176 17.73 -10.86 11.10
C ILE A 176 16.51 -10.66 12.01
N THR A 177 15.31 -10.55 11.42
CA THR A 177 14.06 -10.27 12.14
C THR A 177 12.85 -10.77 11.36
N PRO A 178 11.71 -11.06 12.02
CA PRO A 178 10.44 -11.27 11.32
C PRO A 178 10.07 -10.05 10.45
N ILE A 179 9.70 -10.33 9.20
CA ILE A 179 9.16 -9.37 8.23
C ILE A 179 7.69 -9.71 8.02
N VAL A 180 6.78 -8.77 8.32
CA VAL A 180 5.34 -9.04 8.27
C VAL A 180 4.69 -8.67 6.94
N SER A 181 5.35 -7.82 6.15
CA SER A 181 4.88 -7.44 4.82
C SER A 181 6.00 -7.07 3.85
N VAL A 182 5.68 -7.21 2.57
CA VAL A 182 6.43 -6.59 1.46
C VAL A 182 5.51 -5.68 0.65
N GLN A 183 6.07 -4.61 0.07
CA GLN A 183 5.35 -3.70 -0.81
C GLN A 183 6.10 -3.52 -2.14
N ASN A 184 5.56 -4.11 -3.22
CA ASN A 184 6.23 -4.16 -4.53
C ASN A 184 5.27 -3.78 -5.68
N MET A 185 5.84 -3.37 -6.82
CA MET A 185 5.06 -3.13 -8.01
C MET A 185 4.39 -4.44 -8.45
N TYR A 186 3.07 -4.43 -8.52
CA TYR A 186 2.30 -5.58 -8.97
C TYR A 186 0.91 -5.17 -9.44
N ASN A 187 0.55 -5.59 -10.65
CA ASN A 187 -0.79 -5.41 -11.22
C ASN A 187 -0.96 -6.40 -12.39
N LEU A 188 -2.07 -6.29 -13.12
CA LEU A 188 -2.37 -7.18 -14.24
C LEU A 188 -1.24 -7.26 -15.28
N THR A 189 -0.58 -6.14 -15.59
CA THR A 189 0.48 -6.08 -16.63
C THR A 189 1.89 -6.12 -16.06
N ALA A 190 2.10 -5.69 -14.82
CA ALA A 190 3.38 -5.74 -14.13
C ALA A 190 3.43 -6.93 -13.16
N ARG A 191 3.89 -8.09 -13.65
CA ARG A 191 3.95 -9.35 -12.88
C ARG A 191 5.37 -9.83 -12.55
N ALA A 192 6.38 -8.96 -12.64
CA ALA A 192 7.77 -9.32 -12.31
C ALA A 192 7.92 -9.81 -10.85
N ALA A 193 7.10 -9.32 -9.93
CA ALA A 193 7.08 -9.74 -8.53
C ALA A 193 6.26 -11.03 -8.26
N GLU A 194 5.80 -11.75 -9.29
CA GLU A 194 5.07 -13.03 -9.12
C GLU A 194 5.80 -14.04 -8.22
N PRO A 195 7.12 -14.30 -8.41
CA PRO A 195 7.82 -15.26 -7.55
C PRO A 195 7.85 -14.81 -6.09
N LEU A 196 7.93 -13.50 -5.84
CA LEU A 196 7.89 -12.93 -4.50
C LEU A 196 6.50 -13.07 -3.88
N LEU A 197 5.43 -12.81 -4.65
CA LEU A 197 4.05 -13.00 -4.19
C LEU A 197 3.80 -14.47 -3.79
N ASP A 198 4.23 -15.42 -4.62
CA ASP A 198 4.09 -16.85 -4.32
C ASP A 198 4.89 -17.25 -3.07
N PHE A 199 6.08 -16.68 -2.90
CA PHE A 199 6.90 -16.87 -1.70
C PHE A 199 6.21 -16.31 -0.45
N CYS A 200 5.68 -15.09 -0.52
CA CYS A 200 4.94 -14.46 0.57
C CYS A 200 3.67 -15.23 0.92
N THR A 201 2.95 -15.73 -0.09
CA THR A 201 1.73 -16.54 0.11
C THR A 201 2.03 -17.83 0.88
N LYS A 202 3.15 -18.49 0.59
CA LYS A 202 3.58 -19.72 1.31
C LYS A 202 3.97 -19.47 2.77
N GLN A 203 4.34 -18.24 3.11
CA GLN A 203 4.83 -17.86 4.43
C GLN A 203 3.84 -16.99 5.23
N ASP A 204 2.66 -16.71 4.68
CA ASP A 204 1.67 -15.82 5.26
C ASP A 204 2.22 -14.40 5.54
N ILE A 205 2.99 -13.87 4.59
CA ILE A 205 3.54 -12.51 4.62
C ILE A 205 2.65 -11.60 3.79
N GLY A 206 2.19 -10.48 4.34
CA GLY A 206 1.34 -9.54 3.63
C GLY A 206 2.03 -8.97 2.39
N PHE A 207 1.36 -9.04 1.23
CA PHE A 207 1.86 -8.47 -0.02
C PHE A 207 1.04 -7.24 -0.39
N ILE A 208 1.67 -6.07 -0.38
CA ILE A 208 1.03 -4.78 -0.64
C ILE A 208 1.40 -4.35 -2.08
N PRO A 209 0.51 -4.51 -3.08
CA PRO A 209 0.80 -4.09 -4.44
C PRO A 209 0.70 -2.56 -4.56
N TRP A 210 1.76 -1.90 -5.01
CA TRP A 210 1.67 -0.50 -5.45
C TRP A 210 1.53 -0.40 -6.97
N PHE A 211 0.96 0.72 -7.41
CA PHE A 211 0.46 0.91 -8.78
C PHE A 211 -0.59 -0.13 -9.23
N PRO A 212 -1.61 -0.44 -8.40
CA PRO A 212 -2.54 -1.53 -8.65
C PRO A 212 -3.48 -1.29 -9.86
N LEU A 213 -3.72 -0.02 -10.20
CA LEU A 213 -4.68 0.40 -11.23
C LEU A 213 -4.05 0.63 -12.61
N ALA A 214 -2.78 0.26 -12.81
CA ALA A 214 -2.09 0.47 -14.07
C ALA A 214 -2.55 -0.54 -15.13
N ALA A 215 -3.76 -0.35 -15.62
CA ALA A 215 -4.36 -1.18 -16.66
C ALA A 215 -3.88 -0.80 -18.07
N GLY A 216 -3.33 0.40 -18.27
CA GLY A 216 -2.82 0.82 -19.58
C GLY A 216 -3.85 0.60 -20.70
N PRO A 217 -3.47 -0.03 -21.83
CA PRO A 217 -4.39 -0.40 -22.91
C PRO A 217 -5.56 -1.31 -22.50
N LEU A 218 -5.46 -2.05 -21.38
CA LEU A 218 -6.50 -2.99 -20.93
C LEU A 218 -7.79 -2.28 -20.51
N ALA A 219 -7.68 -1.07 -19.95
CA ALA A 219 -8.80 -0.23 -19.54
C ALA A 219 -9.28 0.74 -20.64
N ALA A 220 -8.83 0.57 -21.88
CA ALA A 220 -9.35 1.35 -23.00
C ALA A 220 -10.87 1.07 -23.22
N PRO A 221 -11.62 1.96 -23.88
CA PRO A 221 -13.08 1.81 -24.08
C PRO A 221 -13.53 0.47 -24.69
N ASP A 222 -12.70 -0.16 -25.52
CA ASP A 222 -12.96 -1.49 -26.11
C ASP A 222 -12.00 -2.58 -25.56
N GLY A 223 -11.26 -2.23 -24.52
CA GLY A 223 -10.30 -3.10 -23.86
C GLY A 223 -11.00 -4.31 -23.21
N PRO A 224 -10.29 -5.43 -23.04
CA PRO A 224 -10.86 -6.62 -22.44
C PRO A 224 -11.34 -6.40 -21.00
N LEU A 225 -10.68 -5.53 -20.23
CA LEU A 225 -11.09 -5.19 -18.86
C LEU A 225 -12.40 -4.40 -18.85
N GLN A 226 -12.61 -3.52 -19.82
CA GLN A 226 -13.84 -2.73 -19.95
C GLN A 226 -15.05 -3.60 -20.32
N ARG A 227 -14.86 -4.63 -21.16
CA ARG A 227 -15.94 -5.57 -21.51
C ARG A 227 -16.40 -6.37 -20.30
N MET A 228 -15.47 -6.95 -19.56
CA MET A 228 -15.78 -7.69 -18.33
C MET A 228 -16.38 -6.76 -17.26
N ALA A 229 -15.89 -5.53 -17.15
CA ALA A 229 -16.46 -4.56 -16.22
C ALA A 229 -17.96 -4.30 -16.48
N GLY A 230 -18.38 -4.28 -17.76
CA GLY A 230 -19.80 -4.15 -18.12
C GLY A 230 -20.68 -5.34 -17.69
N GLU A 231 -20.12 -6.54 -17.58
CA GLU A 231 -20.84 -7.74 -17.09
C GLU A 231 -21.09 -7.70 -15.58
N HIS A 232 -20.26 -6.95 -14.84
CA HIS A 232 -20.31 -6.79 -13.39
C HIS A 232 -20.92 -5.45 -12.92
N ASP A 233 -21.42 -4.61 -13.84
CA ASP A 233 -21.80 -3.21 -13.56
C ASP A 233 -20.70 -2.44 -12.80
N ALA A 234 -19.45 -2.69 -13.20
CA ALA A 234 -18.25 -2.22 -12.54
C ALA A 234 -17.40 -1.33 -13.45
N THR A 235 -16.37 -0.69 -12.89
CA THR A 235 -15.34 0.02 -13.65
C THR A 235 -14.11 -0.86 -13.89
N PRO A 236 -13.28 -0.58 -14.92
CA PRO A 236 -12.03 -1.29 -15.12
C PRO A 236 -11.12 -1.27 -13.89
N SER A 237 -11.08 -0.15 -13.16
CA SER A 237 -10.33 -0.03 -11.91
C SER A 237 -10.81 -1.01 -10.85
N GLN A 238 -12.13 -1.16 -10.71
CA GLN A 238 -12.71 -2.11 -9.76
C GLN A 238 -12.40 -3.55 -10.15
N MET A 239 -12.47 -3.89 -11.44
CA MET A 239 -12.11 -5.22 -11.92
C MET A 239 -10.63 -5.56 -11.64
N ALA A 240 -9.72 -4.60 -11.85
CA ALA A 240 -8.30 -4.79 -11.53
C ALA A 240 -8.06 -5.02 -10.03
N LEU A 241 -8.75 -4.27 -9.16
CA LEU A 241 -8.66 -4.44 -7.70
C LEU A 241 -9.27 -5.76 -7.23
N ALA A 242 -10.43 -6.16 -7.77
CA ALA A 242 -11.07 -7.43 -7.49
C ALA A 242 -10.17 -8.61 -7.89
N TRP A 243 -9.51 -8.51 -9.05
CA TRP A 243 -8.52 -9.50 -9.50
C TRP A 243 -7.34 -9.61 -8.53
N LEU A 244 -6.77 -8.48 -8.07
CA LEU A 244 -5.70 -8.49 -7.08
C LEU A 244 -6.14 -9.18 -5.78
N LEU A 245 -7.32 -8.83 -5.25
CA LEU A 245 -7.87 -9.44 -4.04
C LEU A 245 -8.08 -10.96 -4.20
N LYS A 246 -8.45 -11.42 -5.39
CA LYS A 246 -8.65 -12.85 -5.67
C LYS A 246 -7.34 -13.60 -5.96
N ARG A 247 -6.31 -12.93 -6.48
CA ARG A 247 -5.02 -13.54 -6.89
C ARG A 247 -4.31 -14.25 -5.74
N SER A 248 -4.32 -13.70 -4.52
CA SER A 248 -3.66 -14.33 -3.37
C SER A 248 -4.31 -13.92 -2.06
N PRO A 249 -4.46 -14.82 -1.06
CA PRO A 249 -5.03 -14.48 0.24
C PRO A 249 -4.21 -13.44 1.02
N VAL A 250 -2.90 -13.30 0.73
CA VAL A 250 -2.02 -12.33 1.40
C VAL A 250 -1.99 -10.97 0.69
N MET A 251 -2.75 -10.80 -0.40
CA MET A 251 -2.77 -9.53 -1.15
C MET A 251 -3.52 -8.45 -0.36
N LEU A 252 -2.90 -7.27 -0.24
CA LEU A 252 -3.39 -6.09 0.48
C LEU A 252 -3.36 -4.82 -0.40
N PRO A 253 -4.21 -4.68 -1.43
CA PRO A 253 -4.18 -3.52 -2.32
C PRO A 253 -4.46 -2.20 -1.59
N ILE A 254 -3.73 -1.15 -1.95
CA ILE A 254 -3.84 0.20 -1.35
C ILE A 254 -4.08 1.27 -2.42
N PRO A 255 -5.19 1.21 -3.19
CA PRO A 255 -5.45 2.21 -4.23
C PRO A 255 -5.50 3.62 -3.63
N GLY A 256 -4.69 4.52 -4.19
CA GLY A 256 -4.63 5.91 -3.78
C GLY A 256 -5.43 6.82 -4.71
N THR A 257 -6.11 7.81 -4.14
CA THR A 257 -6.86 8.84 -4.88
C THR A 257 -6.91 10.14 -4.09
N SER A 258 -7.29 11.23 -4.76
CA SER A 258 -7.48 12.57 -4.20
C SER A 258 -8.94 13.05 -4.24
N SER A 259 -9.89 12.14 -4.49
CA SER A 259 -11.32 12.46 -4.65
C SER A 259 -12.15 11.41 -3.92
N VAL A 260 -13.15 11.87 -3.16
CA VAL A 260 -14.11 10.99 -2.49
C VAL A 260 -14.85 10.08 -3.48
N ALA A 261 -15.22 10.58 -4.66
CA ALA A 261 -15.96 9.78 -5.64
C ALA A 261 -15.13 8.59 -6.15
N HIS A 262 -13.85 8.83 -6.49
CA HIS A 262 -12.94 7.75 -6.89
C HIS A 262 -12.62 6.79 -5.74
N LEU A 263 -12.62 7.29 -4.49
CA LEU A 263 -12.43 6.42 -3.32
C LEU A 263 -13.60 5.46 -3.19
N GLU A 264 -14.84 5.95 -3.27
CA GLU A 264 -16.05 5.12 -3.19
C GLU A 264 -16.08 4.08 -4.32
N GLU A 265 -15.67 4.46 -5.54
CA GLU A 265 -15.49 3.54 -6.66
C GLU A 265 -14.46 2.45 -6.31
N ASN A 266 -13.24 2.83 -5.92
CA ASN A 266 -12.17 1.89 -5.59
C ASN A 266 -12.56 0.92 -4.48
N VAL A 267 -13.19 1.40 -3.39
CA VAL A 267 -13.60 0.55 -2.28
C VAL A 267 -14.76 -0.38 -2.67
N GLY A 268 -15.60 0.03 -3.62
CA GLY A 268 -16.63 -0.84 -4.21
C GLY A 268 -16.09 -2.10 -4.86
N ALA A 269 -14.81 -2.14 -5.26
CA ALA A 269 -14.17 -3.33 -5.80
C ALA A 269 -14.18 -4.53 -4.83
N ALA A 270 -14.23 -4.27 -3.52
CA ALA A 270 -14.28 -5.31 -2.50
C ALA A 270 -15.56 -6.17 -2.58
N GLU A 271 -16.63 -5.65 -3.19
CA GLU A 271 -17.92 -6.31 -3.31
C GLU A 271 -18.01 -7.19 -4.58
N ILE A 272 -17.04 -7.07 -5.49
CA ILE A 272 -17.02 -7.83 -6.75
C ILE A 272 -16.46 -9.22 -6.51
N THR A 273 -17.21 -10.23 -6.94
CA THR A 273 -16.77 -11.63 -6.91
C THR A 273 -16.45 -12.09 -8.32
N LEU A 274 -15.17 -12.41 -8.56
CA LEU A 274 -14.71 -13.02 -9.80
C LEU A 274 -14.71 -14.55 -9.67
N SER A 275 -15.22 -15.22 -10.71
CA SER A 275 -15.03 -16.66 -10.91
C SER A 275 -13.57 -16.98 -11.23
N ASP A 276 -13.19 -18.24 -11.05
CA ASP A 276 -11.81 -18.66 -11.33
C ASP A 276 -11.48 -18.52 -12.83
N ASP A 277 -12.43 -18.79 -13.72
CA ASP A 277 -12.29 -18.58 -15.17
C ASP A 277 -12.01 -17.11 -15.52
N GLU A 278 -12.69 -16.16 -14.87
CA GLU A 278 -12.48 -14.73 -15.09
C GLU A 278 -11.10 -14.28 -14.58
N VAL A 279 -10.63 -14.85 -13.47
CA VAL A 279 -9.29 -14.58 -12.93
C VAL A 279 -8.22 -15.05 -13.89
N GLU A 280 -8.36 -16.27 -14.42
CA GLU A 280 -7.44 -16.84 -15.40
C GLU A 280 -7.43 -16.04 -16.71
N LEU A 281 -8.61 -15.65 -17.19
CA LEU A 281 -8.75 -14.81 -18.38
C LEU A 281 -8.03 -13.47 -18.20
N LEU A 282 -8.30 -12.77 -17.09
CA LEU A 282 -7.65 -11.49 -16.77
C LEU A 282 -6.14 -11.64 -16.61
N ALA A 283 -5.67 -12.72 -15.99
CA ALA A 283 -4.24 -13.01 -15.86
C ALA A 283 -3.58 -13.20 -17.23
N ALA A 284 -4.20 -13.98 -18.13
CA ALA A 284 -3.69 -14.21 -19.48
C ALA A 284 -3.67 -12.94 -20.33
N ILE A 285 -4.71 -12.11 -20.22
CA ILE A 285 -4.77 -10.78 -20.86
C ILE A 285 -3.64 -9.89 -20.34
N GLY A 286 -3.42 -9.89 -19.02
CA GLY A 286 -2.38 -9.12 -18.36
C GLY A 286 -0.98 -9.47 -18.87
N GLU A 287 -0.66 -10.77 -18.94
CA GLU A 287 0.63 -11.28 -19.45
C GLU A 287 0.89 -10.89 -20.91
N GLN A 288 -0.14 -10.95 -21.77
CA GLN A 288 0.00 -10.55 -23.18
C GLN A 288 0.31 -9.07 -23.36
N ASN A 289 -0.01 -8.25 -22.36
CA ASN A 289 0.17 -6.81 -22.36
C ASN A 289 1.22 -6.36 -21.34
N ALA A 290 2.05 -7.29 -20.86
CA ALA A 290 3.16 -6.99 -19.97
C ALA A 290 4.21 -6.14 -20.71
N SER A 291 4.69 -5.11 -20.03
CA SER A 291 5.76 -4.21 -20.49
C SER A 291 7.12 -4.60 -19.93
#